data_AF-A0A9E0CUS4-F1
#
_entry.id   AF-A0A9E0CUS4-F1
#
_cell.length_a   1.000
_cell.length_b   1.000
_cell.length_c   1.000
_cell.angle_alpha   90.00
_cell.angle_beta   90.00
_cell.angle_gamma   90.00
#
_symmetry.space_group_name_H-M   'P 1'
#
loop_
_entity.id
_entity.type
_entity.pdbx_description
1 polymer ?
#
loop_
_entity_poly.entity_id
_entity_poly.type
_entity_poly.pdbx_seq_one_letter_code
_entity_poly.pdbx_strand_id
1 'polypeptide(L)' 'NQVNNVIAFPGIFKGALEGRARQITEDMKLAAALAIANLVPDDEVSDVNILPEAFDPRVADVVSKAVIDHIEK' A
#
# COMPACT_ATOMS: atom_id res chain seq x y z
N ASN A 1 5.01 11.78 10.72
CA ASN A 1 3.68 11.13 10.58
C ASN A 1 2.66 11.98 9.82
N GLN A 2 2.57 11.82 8.50
CA GLN A 2 1.49 12.43 7.71
C GLN A 2 0.59 11.32 7.14
N VAL A 3 -0.69 11.32 7.51
CA VAL A 3 -1.69 10.45 6.87
C VAL A 3 -2.17 11.14 5.60
N ASN A 4 -1.92 10.52 4.45
CA ASN A 4 -2.31 11.06 3.15
C ASN A 4 -2.75 9.91 2.22
N ASN A 5 -3.66 10.18 1.28
CA ASN A 5 -4.03 9.19 0.27
C ASN A 5 -2.93 8.93 -0.76
N VAL A 6 -1.95 9.82 -0.86
CA VAL A 6 -0.82 9.69 -1.78
C VAL A 6 -0.02 8.40 -1.55
N ILE A 7 0.02 7.90 -0.31
CA ILE A 7 0.70 6.62 0.02
C ILE A 7 -0.15 5.38 -0.29
N ALA A 8 -1.41 5.54 -0.72
CA ALA A 8 -2.32 4.42 -0.97
C ALA A 8 -2.81 4.38 -2.43
N PHE A 9 -3.38 5.48 -2.93
CA PHE A 9 -4.09 5.50 -4.22
C PHE A 9 -3.23 5.06 -5.41
N PRO A 10 -1.99 5.54 -5.62
CA PRO A 10 -1.20 5.16 -6.77
C PRO A 10 -0.99 3.65 -6.85
N GLY A 11 -0.63 3.01 -5.73
CA GLY A 11 -0.40 1.57 -5.67
C GLY A 11 -1.68 0.75 -5.81
N ILE A 12 -2.77 1.14 -5.13
CA ILE A 12 -4.05 0.42 -5.21
C ILE A 12 -4.58 0.40 -6.65
N PHE A 13 -4.58 1.55 -7.32
CA PHE A 13 -5.06 1.63 -8.69
C PHE A 13 -4.11 0.95 -9.67
N LYS A 14 -2.79 1.09 -9.51
CA LYS A 14 -1.81 0.37 -10.35
C LYS A 14 -2.04 -1.14 -10.27
N GLY A 15 -2.13 -1.70 -9.07
CA GLY A 15 -2.30 -3.14 -8.88
C GLY A 15 -3.64 -3.65 -9.40
N ALA A 16 -4.72 -2.93 -9.13
CA ALA A 16 -6.05 -3.29 -9.63
C ALA A 16 -6.14 -3.23 -11.16
N LEU A 17 -5.51 -2.24 -11.81
CA LEU A 17 -5.49 -2.11 -13.27
C LEU A 17 -4.61 -3.18 -13.92
N GLU A 18 -3.39 -3.42 -13.39
CA GLU A 18 -2.47 -4.45 -13.89
C GLU A 18 -3.07 -5.86 -13.74
N GLY A 19 -3.68 -6.15 -12.59
CA GLY A 19 -4.33 -7.42 -12.31
C GLY A 19 -5.76 -7.54 -12.83
N ARG A 20 -6.28 -6.52 -13.52
CA ARG A 20 -7.64 -6.49 -14.11
C ARG A 20 -8.76 -6.80 -13.09
N ALA A 21 -8.61 -6.30 -11.87
CA ALA A 21 -9.61 -6.46 -10.82
C ALA A 21 -10.94 -5.83 -11.24
N ARG A 22 -12.06 -6.52 -11.01
CA ARG A 22 -13.41 -5.98 -11.28
C ARG A 22 -13.87 -4.97 -10.25
N GLN A 23 -13.32 -5.04 -9.04
CA GLN A 23 -13.63 -4.18 -7.90
C GLN A 23 -12.44 -4.16 -6.94
N ILE A 24 -12.38 -3.16 -6.06
CA ILE A 24 -11.44 -3.13 -4.93
C ILE A 24 -12.14 -3.74 -3.71
N THR A 25 -11.69 -4.91 -3.28
CA THR A 25 -12.27 -5.64 -2.14
C THR A 25 -11.69 -5.16 -0.80
N GLU A 26 -12.32 -5.54 0.31
CA GLU A 26 -11.77 -5.28 1.66
C GLU A 26 -10.43 -5.99 1.87
N ASP A 27 -10.25 -7.19 1.33
CA ASP A 27 -8.98 -7.93 1.42
C ASP A 27 -7.86 -7.18 0.68
N MET A 28 -8.14 -6.60 -0.48
CA MET A 28 -7.18 -5.75 -1.20
C MET A 28 -6.80 -4.50 -0.39
N LYS A 29 -7.76 -3.89 0.31
CA LYS A 29 -7.50 -2.72 1.19
C LYS A 29 -6.65 -3.10 2.39
N LEU A 30 -6.95 -4.23 3.04
CA LEU A 30 -6.18 -4.75 4.16
C LEU A 30 -4.75 -5.08 3.73
N ALA A 31 -4.58 -5.75 2.59
CA ALA A 31 -3.27 -6.06 2.02
C ALA A 31 -2.47 -4.77 1.72
N ALA A 32 -3.09 -3.75 1.14
CA ALA A 32 -2.47 -2.45 0.91
C ALA A 32 -2.05 -1.76 2.22
N ALA A 33 -2.89 -1.79 3.25
CA ALA A 33 -2.58 -1.19 4.55
C ALA A 33 -1.39 -1.88 5.22
N LEU A 34 -1.35 -3.22 5.21
CA LEU A 34 -0.23 -3.99 5.74
C LEU A 34 1.05 -3.77 4.95
N ALA A 35 0.96 -3.68 3.62
CA ALA A 35 2.07 -3.33 2.74
C ALA A 35 2.69 -1.96 3.08
N ILE A 36 1.86 -0.95 3.36
CA ILE A 36 2.33 0.38 3.77
C ILE A 36 2.98 0.32 5.15
N ALA A 37 2.36 -0.36 6.11
CA ALA A 37 2.89 -0.48 7.46
C ALA A 37 4.28 -1.15 7.48
N ASN A 38 4.44 -2.22 6.70
CA ASN A 38 5.69 -2.98 6.61
C ASN A 38 6.83 -2.24 5.87
N LEU A 39 6.60 -1.04 5.32
CA LEU A 39 7.66 -0.20 4.76
C LEU A 39 8.46 0.56 5.81
N VAL A 40 7.94 0.66 7.04
CA VAL A 40 8.66 1.20 8.19
C VAL A 40 9.16 0.01 9.03
N PRO A 41 10.48 -0.25 9.07
CA PRO A 41 11.04 -1.32 9.89
C PRO A 41 10.71 -1.15 11.37
N ASP A 42 10.46 -2.25 12.09
CA ASP A 42 10.08 -2.23 13.52
C ASP A 42 11.10 -1.46 14.40
N ASP A 43 12.39 -1.49 14.04
CA ASP A 43 13.47 -0.78 14.74
C ASP A 43 13.57 0.72 14.38
N GLU A 44 12.88 1.16 13.33
CA GLU A 44 12.76 2.56 12.91
C GLU A 44 11.43 3.21 13.35
N VAL A 45 10.49 2.42 13.86
CA VAL A 45 9.20 2.92 14.35
C VAL A 45 9.41 3.82 15.57
N SER A 46 8.86 5.04 15.51
CA SER A 46 8.90 6.00 16.61
C SER A 46 7.67 6.90 16.63
N ASP A 47 7.55 7.75 17.65
CA ASP A 47 6.48 8.75 17.77
C ASP A 47 6.42 9.75 16.60
N VAL A 48 7.48 9.86 15.79
CA VAL A 48 7.56 10.71 14.60
C VAL A 48 7.63 9.93 13.27
N ASN A 49 7.84 8.61 13.32
CA ASN A 49 8.02 7.73 12.14
C ASN A 49 7.17 6.46 12.24
N ILE A 50 5.88 6.55 11.92
CA ILE A 50 4.93 5.41 11.88
C ILE A 50 4.39 5.12 10.47
N LEU A 51 4.72 5.98 9.50
CA LEU A 51 4.29 5.88 8.11
C LEU A 51 5.45 6.28 7.20
N PRO A 52 5.57 5.68 6.00
CA PRO A 52 6.55 6.12 5.03
C PRO A 52 6.29 7.56 4.59
N GLU A 53 7.34 8.20 4.09
CA GLU A 53 7.24 9.54 3.48
C GLU A 53 6.27 9.53 2.29
N ALA A 54 5.55 10.64 2.09
CA ALA A 54 4.49 10.73 1.10
C ALA A 54 4.95 10.35 -0.32
N PHE A 55 6.20 10.67 -0.67
CA PHE A 55 6.78 10.40 -1.99
C PHE A 55 7.86 9.32 -1.96
N ASP A 56 7.84 8.42 -0.97
CA ASP A 56 8.72 7.25 -0.98
C ASP A 56 8.44 6.42 -2.25
N PRO A 57 9.43 6.27 -3.15
CA PRO A 57 9.22 5.64 -4.45
C PRO A 57 8.85 4.14 -4.34
N ARG A 58 9.09 3.51 -3.19
CA ARG A 58 8.79 2.09 -2.95
C ARG A 58 7.30 1.85 -2.71
N VAL A 59 6.58 2.85 -2.21
CA VAL A 59 5.19 2.71 -1.74
C VAL A 59 4.26 2.19 -2.83
N ALA A 60 4.30 2.83 -4.01
CA ALA A 60 3.41 2.47 -5.11
C ALA A 60 3.63 1.02 -5.57
N ASP A 61 4.88 0.57 -5.65
CA ASP A 61 5.22 -0.78 -6.13
C ASP A 61 4.84 -1.87 -5.12
N VAL A 62 5.13 -1.65 -3.84
CA VAL A 62 4.80 -2.62 -2.78
C VAL A 62 3.29 -2.75 -2.59
N VAL A 63 2.56 -1.63 -2.59
CA VAL A 63 1.09 -1.64 -2.52
C VAL A 63 0.48 -2.29 -3.76
N SER A 64 0.98 -1.97 -4.96
CA SER A 64 0.49 -2.57 -6.22
C SER A 64 0.63 -4.08 -6.21
N LYS A 65 1.80 -4.59 -5.81
CA LYS A 65 2.05 -6.03 -5.70
C LYS A 65 1.09 -6.68 -4.70
N ALA A 66 0.96 -6.11 -3.49
CA ALA A 66 0.07 -6.65 -2.47
C ALA A 66 -1.38 -6.72 -2.97
N VAL A 67 -1.83 -5.70 -3.72
CA VAL A 67 -3.17 -5.65 -4.30
C VAL A 67 -3.36 -6.74 -5.36
N ILE A 68 -2.38 -6.95 -6.26
CA ILE A 68 -2.43 -8.01 -7.28
C ILE A 68 -2.53 -9.40 -6.66
N ASP A 69 -1.74 -9.67 -5.62
CA ASP A 69 -1.68 -10.96 -4.94
C ASP A 69 -3.02 -11.33 -4.26
N HIS A 70 -3.91 -10.34 -4.04
CA HIS A 70 -5.22 -10.50 -3.40
C HIS A 70 -6.41 -10.32 -4.35
N ILE A 71 -6.18 -10.40 -5.67
CA ILE A 71 -7.27 -10.43 -6.64
C ILE A 71 -7.85 -11.85 -6.69
N GLU A 72 -9.12 -11.98 -6.34
CA GLU A 72 -9.88 -13.22 -6.53
C GLU A 72 -9.97 -13.57 -8.03
N LYS A 73 -9.73 -14.84 -8.36
CA LYS A 73 -9.75 -15.37 -9.74
C LYS A 73 -11.16 -15.70 -10.21
#